data_AF-A0A972TZB6-F1
#
_entry.id   AF-A0A972TZB6-F1
#
_cell.length_a   1.000
_cell.length_b   1.000
_cell.length_c   1.000
_cell.angle_alpha   90.00
_cell.angle_beta   90.00
_cell.angle_gamma   90.00
#
_symmetry.space_group_name_H-M   'P 1'
#
loop_
_entity.id
_entity.type
_entity.pdbx_description
1 polymer ?
#
loop_
_entity_poly.entity_id
_entity_poly.type
_entity_poly.pdbx_seq_one_letter_code
_entity_poly.pdbx_strand_id
1 'polypeptide(L)'
;MKKGFGTIIVIAGIVSLVISGIFFYQGVSKANLIFSAMQDEKVEYANAKGIEGIVDNAQEAEIMAGVLKEHRMTRYGTYGSLKRDDPKREEIIKAITLESSLHLARMGYGLTQLVQGIGAFIGMIGLLLIGGGVILVRSTRETA
;
A
#
# COMPACT_ATOMS: atom_id res chain seq x y z
N MET A 1 -19.93 7.52 -39.26
CA MET A 1 -18.65 7.15 -38.59
C MET A 1 -18.46 7.81 -37.21
N LYS A 2 -18.63 9.13 -37.06
CA LYS A 2 -18.33 9.87 -35.81
C LYS A 2 -19.19 9.44 -34.57
N LYS A 3 -20.46 9.05 -34.75
CA LYS A 3 -21.35 8.55 -33.66
C LYS A 3 -20.88 7.23 -33.03
N GLY A 4 -20.46 6.28 -33.86
CA GLY A 4 -19.97 4.98 -33.40
C GLY A 4 -18.68 5.13 -32.59
N PHE A 5 -17.77 5.98 -33.06
CA PHE A 5 -16.52 6.28 -32.35
C PHE A 5 -16.76 6.92 -30.97
N GLY A 6 -17.65 7.91 -30.87
CA GLY A 6 -18.00 8.52 -29.57
C GLY A 6 -18.61 7.52 -28.59
N THR A 7 -19.45 6.60 -29.07
CA THR A 7 -20.05 5.55 -28.24
C THR A 7 -18.99 4.59 -27.69
N ILE A 8 -18.02 4.20 -28.51
CA ILE A 8 -16.89 3.35 -28.09
C ILE A 8 -16.07 4.04 -26.98
N ILE A 9 -15.80 5.34 -27.11
CA ILE A 9 -15.07 6.11 -26.10
C ILE A 9 -15.82 6.13 -24.76
N VAL A 10 -17.14 6.31 -24.78
CA VAL A 10 -17.95 6.26 -23.55
C VAL A 10 -17.86 4.88 -22.90
N ILE A 11 -17.99 3.80 -23.68
CA ILE A 11 -17.87 2.43 -23.17
C ILE A 11 -16.49 2.20 -22.56
N ALA A 12 -15.42 2.62 -23.23
CA ALA A 12 -14.05 2.52 -22.72
C ALA A 12 -13.91 3.26 -21.37
N GLY A 13 -14.48 4.46 -21.26
CA GLY A 13 -14.46 5.22 -20.01
C GLY A 13 -15.23 4.53 -18.87
N ILE A 14 -16.38 3.91 -19.15
CA ILE A 14 -17.12 3.10 -18.16
C ILE A 14 -16.28 1.90 -17.70
N VAL A 15 -15.65 1.19 -18.62
CA VAL A 15 -14.75 0.06 -18.29
C VAL A 15 -13.58 0.54 -17.42
N SER A 16 -12.98 1.69 -17.73
CA SER A 16 -11.94 2.29 -16.90
C SER A 16 -12.44 2.60 -15.48
N LEU A 17 -13.67 3.10 -15.32
CA LEU A 17 -14.24 3.32 -13.98
C LEU A 17 -14.42 2.03 -13.18
N VAL A 18 -14.85 0.94 -13.83
CA VAL A 18 -14.97 -0.37 -13.18
C VAL A 18 -13.60 -0.85 -12.71
N ILE A 19 -12.58 -0.78 -13.57
CA ILE A 19 -11.20 -1.18 -13.24
C ILE A 19 -10.65 -0.29 -12.10
N SER A 20 -10.88 1.01 -12.18
CA SER A 20 -10.52 1.97 -11.12
C SER A 20 -11.09 1.58 -9.77
N GLY A 21 -12.39 1.27 -9.72
CA GLY A 21 -13.06 0.82 -8.50
C GLY A 21 -12.46 -0.45 -7.92
N ILE A 22 -12.15 -1.44 -8.77
CA ILE A 22 -11.50 -2.69 -8.35
C ILE A 22 -10.12 -2.41 -7.73
N PHE A 23 -9.28 -1.62 -8.40
CA PHE A 23 -7.93 -1.33 -7.91
C PHE A 23 -7.97 -0.53 -6.60
N PHE A 24 -8.82 0.49 -6.53
CA PHE A 24 -8.97 1.29 -5.33
C PHE A 24 -9.47 0.45 -4.15
N TYR A 25 -10.50 -0.38 -4.37
CA TYR A 25 -11.03 -1.29 -3.36
C TYR A 25 -9.97 -2.29 -2.87
N GLN A 26 -9.23 -2.92 -3.80
CA GLN A 26 -8.17 -3.86 -3.44
C GLN A 26 -7.08 -3.16 -2.63
N GLY A 27 -6.67 -1.96 -3.01
CA GLY A 27 -5.70 -1.17 -2.27
C GLY A 27 -6.16 -0.89 -0.83
N VAL A 28 -7.41 -0.47 -0.62
CA VAL A 28 -7.97 -0.24 0.72
C VAL A 28 -8.08 -1.54 1.51
N SER A 29 -8.62 -2.60 0.90
CA SER A 29 -8.79 -3.90 1.55
C SER A 29 -7.47 -4.48 2.03
N LYS A 30 -6.42 -4.44 1.20
CA LYS A 30 -5.10 -4.96 1.56
C LYS A 30 -4.41 -4.08 2.61
N ALA A 31 -4.60 -2.76 2.59
CA ALA A 31 -4.09 -1.89 3.64
C ALA A 31 -4.70 -2.26 5.00
N ASN A 32 -6.01 -2.43 5.04
CA ASN A 32 -6.73 -2.83 6.26
C ASN A 32 -6.29 -4.20 6.78
N LEU A 33 -6.01 -5.17 5.88
CA LEU A 33 -5.49 -6.47 6.29
C LEU A 33 -4.12 -6.38 6.96
N ILE A 34 -3.23 -5.50 6.47
CA ILE A 34 -1.91 -5.30 7.08
C ILE A 34 -2.08 -4.75 8.51
N PHE A 35 -2.95 -3.76 8.71
CA PHE A 35 -3.19 -3.20 10.04
C PHE A 35 -3.91 -4.15 10.97
N SER A 36 -4.94 -4.86 10.49
CA SER A 36 -5.64 -5.88 11.29
C SER A 36 -4.65 -6.94 11.78
N ALA A 37 -3.76 -7.43 10.92
CA ALA A 37 -2.76 -8.41 11.33
C ALA A 37 -1.78 -7.87 12.39
N MET A 38 -1.39 -6.59 12.32
CA MET A 38 -0.54 -5.98 13.35
C MET A 38 -1.28 -5.76 14.68
N GLN A 39 -2.57 -5.44 14.64
CA GLN A 39 -3.43 -5.31 15.82
C GLN A 39 -3.69 -6.66 16.49
N ASP A 40 -3.94 -7.71 15.69
CA ASP A 40 -4.18 -9.08 16.18
C ASP A 40 -2.97 -9.64 16.91
N GLU A 41 -1.76 -9.36 16.39
CA GLU A 41 -0.49 -9.75 17.02
C GLU A 41 -0.12 -8.89 18.24
N LYS A 42 -0.99 -7.95 18.64
CA LYS A 42 -0.75 -6.97 19.72
C LYS A 42 0.67 -6.42 19.66
N VAL A 43 1.06 -5.94 18.48
CA VAL A 43 2.30 -5.16 18.34
C VAL A 43 2.07 -3.82 19.04
N GLU A 44 2.09 -3.87 20.36
CA GLU A 44 1.97 -2.77 21.31
C GLU A 44 3.36 -2.35 21.72
N TYR A 45 3.59 -1.05 21.83
CA TYR A 45 4.84 -0.56 22.40
C TYR A 45 4.60 0.64 23.31
N ALA A 46 5.36 0.66 24.41
CA ALA A 46 5.48 1.80 25.29
C ALA A 46 6.81 2.52 25.00
N ASN A 47 6.75 3.83 24.78
CA ASN A 47 7.91 4.74 24.74
C ASN A 47 8.93 4.55 23.61
N ALA A 48 8.50 4.16 22.40
CA ALA A 48 9.33 4.23 21.20
C ALA A 48 9.23 5.62 20.56
N LYS A 49 10.20 6.51 20.80
CA LYS A 49 10.31 7.86 20.18
C LYS A 49 9.01 8.70 20.25
N GLY A 50 8.24 8.57 21.34
CA GLY A 50 7.01 9.35 21.56
C GLY A 50 5.74 8.76 20.95
N ILE A 51 5.77 7.52 20.44
CA ILE A 51 4.58 6.75 20.10
C ILE A 51 4.21 5.86 21.29
N GLU A 52 2.98 6.03 21.78
CA GLU A 52 2.34 5.15 22.77
C GLU A 52 1.09 4.56 22.13
N GLY A 53 0.99 3.22 22.09
CA GLY A 53 -0.21 2.53 21.61
C GLY A 53 0.07 1.38 20.65
N ILE A 54 -0.99 0.98 19.93
CA ILE A 54 -0.97 -0.07 18.92
C ILE A 54 -0.50 0.54 17.60
N VAL A 55 0.39 -0.15 16.88
CA VAL A 55 0.84 0.28 15.55
C VAL A 55 -0.34 0.25 14.56
N ASP A 56 -0.86 1.40 14.20
CA ASP A 56 -2.07 1.54 13.36
C ASP A 56 -1.80 2.16 11.99
N ASN A 57 -0.59 2.67 11.77
CA ASN A 57 -0.18 3.26 10.51
C ASN A 57 1.27 2.90 10.12
N ALA A 58 1.61 3.08 8.84
CA ALA A 58 2.91 2.66 8.33
C ALA A 58 4.09 3.49 8.84
N GLN A 59 3.83 4.73 9.29
CA GLN A 59 4.87 5.57 9.87
C GLN A 59 5.24 5.06 11.27
N GLU A 60 4.25 4.62 12.05
CA GLU A 60 4.47 3.94 13.32
C GLU A 60 5.20 2.61 13.14
N ALA A 61 4.82 1.81 12.12
CA ALA A 61 5.51 0.56 11.80
C ALA A 61 7.00 0.79 11.45
N GLU A 62 7.32 1.87 10.74
CA GLU A 62 8.71 2.28 10.47
C GLU A 62 9.47 2.64 11.74
N ILE A 63 8.85 3.47 12.60
CA ILE A 63 9.50 3.92 13.83
C ILE A 63 9.79 2.73 14.74
N MET A 64 8.84 1.80 14.82
CA MET A 64 8.98 0.54 15.53
C MET A 64 10.10 -0.34 15.00
N ALA A 65 10.19 -0.52 13.68
CA ALA A 65 11.30 -1.25 13.07
C ALA A 65 12.65 -0.60 13.41
N GLY A 66 12.71 0.73 13.42
CA GLY A 66 13.90 1.51 13.82
C GLY A 66 14.30 1.28 15.29
N VAL A 67 13.33 1.26 16.20
CA VAL A 67 13.60 1.00 17.63
C VAL A 67 14.06 -0.43 17.87
N LEU A 68 13.46 -1.43 17.21
CA LEU A 68 13.91 -2.82 17.29
C LEU A 68 15.35 -2.97 16.78
N LYS A 69 15.66 -2.30 15.66
CA LYS A 69 17.02 -2.27 15.10
C LYS A 69 18.01 -1.68 16.10
N GLU A 70 17.69 -0.56 16.72
CA GLU A 70 18.53 0.09 17.73
C GLU A 70 18.75 -0.80 18.95
N HIS A 71 17.69 -1.44 19.46
CA HIS A 71 17.77 -2.39 20.57
C HIS A 71 18.67 -3.59 20.24
N ARG A 72 18.49 -4.18 19.04
CA ARG A 72 19.32 -5.29 18.57
C ARG A 72 20.79 -4.86 18.46
N MET A 73 21.05 -3.72 17.82
CA MET A 73 22.42 -3.23 17.62
C MET A 73 23.13 -2.95 18.95
N THR A 74 22.42 -2.38 19.93
CA THR A 74 22.94 -2.13 21.28
C THR A 74 23.25 -3.42 22.03
N ARG A 75 22.39 -4.44 21.93
CA ARG A 75 22.51 -5.67 22.73
C ARG A 75 23.40 -6.75 22.10
N TYR A 76 23.40 -6.83 20.77
CA TYR A 76 23.99 -7.95 20.05
C TYR A 76 24.88 -7.56 18.87
N GLY A 77 24.84 -6.30 18.43
CA GLY A 77 25.58 -5.85 17.25
C GLY A 77 25.06 -6.44 15.95
N THR A 78 25.95 -6.64 14.98
CA THR A 78 25.60 -7.22 13.67
C THR A 78 25.71 -8.74 13.70
N TYR A 79 24.83 -9.45 12.98
CA TYR A 79 24.92 -10.90 12.86
C TYR A 79 26.31 -11.39 12.38
N GLY A 80 26.93 -10.64 11.46
CA GLY A 80 28.26 -10.94 10.93
C GLY A 80 29.39 -10.80 11.96
N SER A 81 29.16 -10.10 13.08
CA SER A 81 30.14 -9.93 14.14
C SER A 81 30.19 -11.12 15.13
N LEU A 82 29.20 -12.00 15.10
CA LEU A 82 29.17 -13.20 15.95
C LEU A 82 29.92 -14.38 15.32
N LYS A 83 30.64 -15.14 16.16
CA LYS A 83 31.23 -16.42 15.76
C LYS A 83 30.13 -17.41 15.36
N ARG A 84 30.47 -18.38 14.50
CA ARG A 84 29.51 -19.34 13.93
C ARG A 84 28.74 -20.13 14.99
N ASP A 85 29.42 -20.49 16.07
CA ASP A 85 28.89 -21.34 17.15
C ASP A 85 28.45 -20.51 18.37
N ASP A 86 28.34 -19.18 18.22
CA ASP A 86 27.87 -18.31 19.30
C ASP A 86 26.37 -18.55 19.56
N PRO A 87 25.96 -18.91 20.79
CA PRO A 87 24.56 -19.17 21.13
C PRO A 87 23.65 -17.95 20.92
N LYS A 88 24.20 -16.73 20.92
CA LYS A 88 23.45 -15.49 20.66
C LYS A 88 22.99 -15.36 19.20
N ARG A 89 23.50 -16.20 18.28
CA ARG A 89 23.06 -16.20 16.87
C ARG A 89 21.58 -16.50 16.74
N GLU A 90 21.03 -17.42 17.53
CA GLU A 90 19.61 -17.74 17.49
C GLU A 90 18.74 -16.54 17.92
N GLU A 91 19.18 -15.81 18.95
CA GLU A 91 18.48 -14.60 19.43
C GLU A 91 18.54 -13.47 18.40
N ILE A 92 19.71 -13.22 17.78
CA ILE A 92 19.83 -12.24 16.70
C ILE A 92 18.92 -12.59 15.52
N ILE A 93 18.86 -13.86 15.12
CA ILE A 93 18.02 -14.29 13.99
C ILE A 93 16.55 -14.00 14.27
N LYS A 94 16.07 -14.28 15.48
CA LYS A 94 14.69 -13.93 15.89
C LYS A 94 14.46 -12.43 15.80
N ALA A 95 15.40 -11.61 16.29
CA ALA A 95 15.31 -10.15 16.22
C ALA A 95 15.32 -9.62 14.77
N ILE A 96 16.19 -10.13 13.91
CA ILE A 96 16.22 -9.80 12.47
C ILE A 96 14.90 -10.15 11.80
N THR A 97 14.34 -11.30 12.14
CA THR A 97 13.08 -11.77 11.54
C THR A 97 11.94 -10.82 11.86
N LEU A 98 11.85 -10.36 13.11
CA LEU A 98 10.84 -9.40 13.54
C LEU A 98 11.05 -7.99 12.95
N GLU A 99 12.29 -7.51 12.85
CA GLU A 99 12.60 -6.26 12.13
C GLU A 99 12.21 -6.36 10.65
N SER A 100 12.51 -7.49 10.02
CA SER A 100 12.21 -7.72 8.61
C SER A 100 10.71 -7.81 8.34
N SER A 101 9.93 -8.44 9.22
CA SER A 101 8.47 -8.48 9.07
C SER A 101 7.84 -7.08 9.18
N LEU A 102 8.33 -6.22 10.07
CA LEU A 102 7.87 -4.83 10.17
C LEU A 102 8.23 -4.01 8.92
N HIS A 103 9.43 -4.22 8.36
CA HIS A 103 9.82 -3.60 7.09
C HIS A 103 8.96 -4.09 5.92
N LEU A 104 8.62 -5.38 5.87
CA LEU A 104 7.70 -5.93 4.89
C LEU A 104 6.29 -5.36 5.05
N ALA A 105 5.80 -5.17 6.28
CA ALA A 105 4.51 -4.53 6.54
C ALA A 105 4.48 -3.09 6.00
N ARG A 106 5.54 -2.31 6.26
CA ARG A 106 5.69 -0.96 5.70
C ARG A 106 5.72 -0.97 4.17
N MET A 107 6.51 -1.86 3.58
CA MET A 107 6.61 -1.98 2.11
C MET A 107 5.27 -2.39 1.50
N GLY A 108 4.57 -3.33 2.13
CA GLY A 108 3.23 -3.76 1.76
C GLY A 108 2.25 -2.59 1.78
N TYR A 109 2.28 -1.77 2.82
CA TYR A 109 1.44 -0.57 2.88
C TYR A 109 1.77 0.44 1.77
N GLY A 110 3.06 0.72 1.53
CA GLY A 110 3.48 1.58 0.41
C GLY A 110 2.98 1.06 -0.95
N LEU A 111 3.00 -0.26 -1.16
CA LEU A 111 2.43 -0.89 -2.34
C LEU A 111 0.90 -0.69 -2.41
N THR A 112 0.17 -0.80 -1.30
CA THR A 112 -1.28 -0.55 -1.30
C THR A 112 -1.62 0.90 -1.67
N GLN A 113 -0.83 1.88 -1.20
CA GLN A 113 -0.99 3.28 -1.59
C GLN A 113 -0.75 3.50 -3.09
N LEU A 114 0.29 2.85 -3.65
CA LEU A 114 0.53 2.90 -5.09
C LEU A 114 -0.65 2.33 -5.89
N VAL A 115 -1.20 1.19 -5.46
CA VAL A 115 -2.37 0.56 -6.09
C VAL A 115 -3.61 1.46 -6.00
N GLN A 116 -3.85 2.10 -4.84
CA GLN A 116 -4.92 3.10 -4.69
C GLN A 116 -4.71 4.29 -5.64
N GLY A 117 -3.48 4.80 -5.74
CA GLY A 117 -3.13 5.90 -6.64
C GLY A 117 -3.34 5.56 -8.12
N ILE A 118 -2.94 4.35 -8.54
CA ILE A 118 -3.19 3.84 -9.90
C ILE A 118 -4.70 3.73 -10.15
N GLY A 119 -5.46 3.17 -9.20
CA GLY A 119 -6.91 3.08 -9.28
C GLY A 119 -7.55 4.46 -9.45
N ALA A 120 -7.17 5.44 -8.63
CA ALA A 120 -7.66 6.81 -8.72
C ALA A 120 -7.31 7.47 -10.06
N PHE A 121 -6.08 7.27 -10.56
CA PHE A 121 -5.63 7.81 -11.84
C PHE A 121 -6.41 7.23 -13.02
N ILE A 122 -6.63 5.91 -13.05
CA ILE A 122 -7.47 5.25 -14.06
C ILE A 122 -8.90 5.79 -14.00
N GLY A 123 -9.43 6.03 -12.79
CA GLY A 123 -10.77 6.59 -12.58
C GLY A 123 -10.91 7.98 -13.17
N MET A 124 -9.93 8.85 -12.94
CA MET A 124 -9.85 10.19 -13.53
C MET A 124 -9.84 10.12 -15.06
N ILE A 125 -9.02 9.23 -15.66
CA ILE A 125 -9.01 9.02 -17.11
C ILE A 125 -10.39 8.55 -17.60
N GLY A 126 -11.02 7.61 -16.88
CA GLY A 126 -12.36 7.12 -17.21
C GLY A 126 -13.41 8.22 -17.26
N LEU A 127 -13.39 9.14 -16.28
CA LEU A 127 -14.28 10.32 -16.26
C LEU A 127 -14.04 11.23 -17.47
N LEU A 128 -12.78 11.48 -17.83
CA LEU A 128 -12.43 12.29 -19.00
C LEU A 128 -12.90 11.64 -20.31
N LEU A 129 -12.75 10.32 -20.44
CA LEU A 129 -13.23 9.57 -21.60
C LEU A 129 -14.75 9.64 -21.72
N ILE A 130 -15.48 9.42 -20.62
CA ILE A 130 -16.95 9.54 -20.62
C ILE A 130 -17.37 10.96 -21.02
N GLY A 131 -16.76 11.99 -20.41
CA GLY A 131 -17.06 13.39 -20.73
C GLY A 131 -16.82 13.71 -22.20
N GLY A 132 -15.63 13.40 -22.72
CA GLY A 132 -15.28 13.62 -24.12
C GLY A 132 -16.13 12.81 -25.10
N GLY A 133 -16.41 11.55 -24.77
CA GLY A 133 -17.27 10.68 -25.58
C GLY A 133 -18.71 11.17 -25.67
N VAL A 134 -19.27 11.64 -24.56
CA VAL A 134 -20.64 12.23 -24.53
C VAL A 134 -20.71 13.49 -25.40
N ILE A 135 -19.71 14.37 -25.32
CA ILE A 135 -19.64 15.59 -26.15
C ILE A 135 -19.61 15.24 -27.65
N LEU A 136 -18.81 14.24 -28.03
CA LEU A 136 -18.72 13.75 -29.41
C LEU A 136 -20.04 13.14 -29.92
N VAL A 137 -20.74 12.39 -29.08
CA VAL A 137 -22.05 11.81 -29.44
C VAL A 137 -23.12 12.90 -29.58
N ARG A 138 -23.07 13.96 -28.75
CA ARG A 138 -24.00 15.08 -28.83
C ARG A 138 -23.78 15.93 -30.08
N SER A 139 -22.54 16.32 -30.39
CA SER A 139 -22.23 17.17 -31.56
C SER A 139 -22.60 16.51 -32.90
N THR A 140 -22.60 15.18 -32.95
CA THR A 140 -23.04 14.44 -34.12
C THR A 140 -24.56 14.29 -34.25
N ARG A 141 -25.33 14.56 -33.18
CA ARG A 141 -26.80 14.62 -33.24
C ARG A 141 -27.29 15.97 -33.77
N GLU A 142 -26.59 17.06 -33.49
CA GLU A 142 -26.97 18.40 -33.95
C GLU A 142 -26.68 18.66 -35.43
N THR A 143 -25.83 17.83 -36.05
CA THR A 143 -25.39 17.97 -37.45
C THR A 143 -26.07 16.99 -38.41
N ALA A 144 -27.00 16.16 -37.93
CA ALA A 144 -27.71 15.15 -38.70
C ALA A 144 -29.22 15.44 -38.68
#